data_AF-A0A6B3CQU2-F1
#
_entry.id   AF-A0A6B3CQU2-F1
#
_cell.length_a   1.000
_cell.length_b   1.000
_cell.length_c   1.000
_cell.angle_alpha   90.00
_cell.angle_beta   90.00
_cell.angle_gamma   90.00
#
_symmetry.space_group_name_H-M   'P 1'
#
loop_
_entity.id
_entity.type
_entity.pdbx_description
1 polymer ?
#
loop_
_entity_poly.entity_id
_entity_poly.type
_entity_poly.pdbx_seq_one_letter_code
_entity_poly.pdbx_strand_id
1 'polypeptide(L)'
;RVTWRASDVLERRTGICYAKAHALAALLRAEDIPTALCYQRLDVVHGLVAVRLDGAWHRQDPRGNKPGVNAQFSLGKERLAFTPDRAAG
;
A
#
# COMPACT_ATOMS: atom_id res chain seq x y z
N ARG A 1 1.54 -20.65 6.11
CA ARG A 1 2.52 -19.96 5.23
C ARG A 1 2.06 -18.52 5.06
N VAL A 2 2.95 -17.53 5.20
CA VAL A 2 2.61 -16.10 5.01
C VAL A 2 2.23 -15.86 3.55
N THR A 3 1.11 -15.17 3.31
CA THR A 3 0.68 -14.79 1.96
C THR A 3 1.61 -13.72 1.39
N TRP A 4 1.97 -13.84 0.11
CA TRP A 4 2.83 -12.85 -0.57
C TRP A 4 2.41 -12.61 -2.03
N ARG A 5 1.84 -13.61 -2.71
CA ARG A 5 1.19 -13.45 -4.00
C ARG A 5 -0.16 -12.74 -3.80
N ALA A 6 -0.51 -11.85 -4.72
CA ALA A 6 -1.79 -11.16 -4.72
C ALA A 6 -2.98 -12.13 -4.65
N SER A 7 -2.94 -13.20 -5.46
CA SER A 7 -3.99 -14.24 -5.48
C SER A 7 -4.18 -14.91 -4.11
N ASP A 8 -3.08 -15.28 -3.42
CA ASP A 8 -3.16 -15.91 -2.10
C ASP A 8 -3.76 -14.96 -1.05
N VAL A 9 -3.47 -13.66 -1.15
CA VAL A 9 -4.02 -12.62 -0.25
C VAL A 9 -5.52 -12.45 -0.46
N LEU A 10 -5.96 -12.42 -1.72
CA LEU A 10 -7.38 -12.28 -2.08
C LEU A 10 -8.19 -13.52 -1.67
N GLU A 11 -7.68 -14.72 -1.96
CA GLU A 11 -8.32 -15.99 -1.61
C GLU A 11 -8.47 -16.14 -0.09
N ARG A 12 -7.38 -15.90 0.66
CA ARG A 12 -7.34 -16.13 2.11
C ARG A 12 -7.79 -14.92 2.92
N ARG A 13 -8.04 -13.79 2.26
CA ARG A 13 -8.42 -12.50 2.88
C ARG A 13 -7.51 -12.07 4.02
N THR A 14 -6.21 -12.39 3.91
CA THR A 14 -5.22 -12.11 4.95
C THR A 14 -3.84 -11.86 4.35
N GLY A 15 -3.06 -11.03 5.04
CA GLY A 15 -1.71 -10.69 4.63
C GLY A 15 -1.13 -9.54 5.45
N ILE A 16 0.20 -9.51 5.52
CA ILE A 16 0.95 -8.37 6.06
C ILE A 16 1.01 -7.23 5.04
N CYS A 17 1.54 -6.07 5.44
CA CYS A 17 1.40 -4.82 4.68
C CYS A 17 1.87 -4.90 3.23
N TYR A 18 3.05 -5.48 2.95
CA TYR A 18 3.52 -5.60 1.57
C TYR A 18 2.68 -6.59 0.74
N ALA A 19 2.15 -7.66 1.34
CA ALA A 19 1.30 -8.61 0.64
C ALA A 19 -0.04 -7.94 0.25
N LYS A 20 -0.60 -7.11 1.14
CA LYS A 20 -1.77 -6.27 0.85
C LYS A 20 -1.47 -5.24 -0.24
N ALA A 21 -0.27 -4.66 -0.25
CA ALA A 21 0.16 -3.77 -1.33
C ALA A 21 0.25 -4.49 -2.68
N HIS A 22 0.78 -5.73 -2.73
CA HIS A 22 0.76 -6.54 -3.95
C HIS A 22 -0.66 -6.83 -4.42
N ALA A 23 -1.57 -7.19 -3.51
CA ALA A 23 -2.97 -7.46 -3.84
C ALA A 23 -3.65 -6.21 -4.43
N LEU A 24 -3.49 -5.04 -3.79
CA LEU A 24 -4.07 -3.81 -4.31
C LEU A 24 -3.47 -3.41 -5.66
N ALA A 25 -2.15 -3.51 -5.82
CA ALA A 25 -1.50 -3.19 -7.09
C ALA A 25 -1.97 -4.11 -8.23
N ALA A 26 -2.18 -5.40 -7.95
CA ALA A 26 -2.72 -6.34 -8.93
C ALA A 26 -4.15 -5.99 -9.32
N LEU A 27 -5.03 -5.69 -8.36
CA LEU A 27 -6.41 -5.30 -8.63
C LEU A 27 -6.50 -4.02 -9.45
N LEU A 28 -5.75 -2.98 -9.08
CA LEU A 28 -5.78 -1.70 -9.79
C LEU A 28 -5.23 -1.80 -11.21
N ARG A 29 -4.15 -2.58 -11.42
CA ARG A 29 -3.61 -2.81 -12.76
C ARG A 29 -4.53 -3.67 -13.63
N ALA A 30 -5.35 -4.54 -13.03
CA ALA A 30 -6.37 -5.27 -13.78
C ALA A 30 -7.47 -4.35 -14.31
N GLU A 31 -7.68 -3.19 -13.68
CA GLU A 31 -8.59 -2.12 -14.11
C GLU A 31 -7.86 -1.00 -14.88
N ASP A 32 -6.70 -1.30 -15.46
CA ASP A 32 -5.87 -0.37 -16.25
C ASP A 32 -5.40 0.91 -15.49
N ILE A 33 -5.44 0.91 -14.17
CA ILE A 33 -4.94 2.03 -13.35
C ILE A 33 -3.43 1.86 -13.13
N PRO A 34 -2.58 2.79 -13.62
CA PRO A 34 -1.14 2.68 -13.42
C PRO A 34 -0.82 2.74 -11.93
N THR A 35 -0.18 1.68 -11.45
CA THR A 35 0.13 1.52 -10.02
C THR A 35 1.56 1.03 -9.86
N ALA A 36 2.34 1.68 -8.99
CA ALA A 36 3.68 1.26 -8.60
C ALA A 36 3.67 0.63 -7.20
N LEU A 37 4.62 -0.27 -6.95
CA LEU A 37 4.90 -0.75 -5.61
C LEU A 37 5.87 0.22 -4.93
N CYS A 38 5.61 0.54 -3.68
CA CYS A 38 6.47 1.41 -2.88
C CYS A 38 6.80 0.70 -1.55
N TYR A 39 8.00 0.94 -1.05
CA TYR A 39 8.46 0.39 0.22
C TYR A 39 9.05 1.50 1.07
N GLN A 40 8.69 1.51 2.35
CA GLN A 40 9.29 2.39 3.34
C GLN A 40 10.01 1.55 4.38
N ARG A 41 11.19 2.01 4.80
CA ARG A 41 11.93 1.39 5.91
C ARG A 41 11.44 2.01 7.22
N LEU A 42 10.87 1.17 8.07
CA LEU A 42 10.62 1.46 9.48
C LEU A 42 11.50 0.48 10.29
N ASP A 43 11.04 0.02 11.46
CA ASP A 43 11.65 -1.14 12.15
C ASP A 43 11.63 -2.41 11.27
N VAL A 44 10.69 -2.45 10.31
CA VAL A 44 10.57 -3.47 9.26
C VAL A 44 10.26 -2.80 7.92
N VAL A 45 10.36 -3.56 6.82
CA VAL A 45 9.91 -3.09 5.50
C VAL A 45 8.38 -3.03 5.46
N HIS A 46 7.83 -1.83 5.27
CA HIS A 46 6.40 -1.62 5.10
C HIS A 46 6.07 -1.34 3.63
N GLY A 47 5.13 -2.10 3.08
CA GLY A 47 4.70 -1.96 1.69
C GLY A 47 3.52 -1.00 1.53
N LEU A 48 3.59 -0.20 0.48
CA LEU A 48 2.60 0.78 0.02
C LEU A 48 2.38 0.60 -1.49
N VAL A 49 1.41 1.32 -2.04
CA VAL A 49 1.28 1.51 -3.50
C VAL A 49 1.36 2.99 -3.84
N ALA A 50 1.76 3.34 -5.06
CA ALA A 50 1.50 4.65 -5.63
C ALA A 50 0.59 4.49 -6.85
N VAL A 51 -0.55 5.16 -6.85
CA VAL A 51 -1.53 5.12 -7.95
C VAL A 51 -1.40 6.38 -8.80
N ARG A 52 -1.45 6.26 -10.12
CA ARG A 52 -1.44 7.42 -11.01
C ARG A 52 -2.86 7.81 -11.37
N LEU A 53 -3.33 8.90 -10.78
CA LEU A 53 -4.68 9.46 -11.00
C LEU A 53 -4.54 10.97 -11.18
N ASP A 54 -5.36 11.55 -12.04
CA ASP A 54 -5.34 12.99 -12.37
C ASP A 54 -3.94 13.50 -12.77
N GLY A 55 -3.21 12.68 -13.54
CA GLY A 55 -1.88 13.00 -14.05
C GLY A 55 -0.73 12.90 -13.04
N ALA A 56 -1.02 12.70 -11.76
CA ALA A 56 -0.04 12.67 -10.67
C ALA A 56 0.02 11.31 -9.96
N TRP A 57 1.12 11.06 -9.24
CA TRP A 57 1.31 9.86 -8.42
C TRP A 57 0.91 10.11 -6.97
N HIS A 58 0.06 9.24 -6.43
CA HIS A 58 -0.50 9.36 -5.08
C HIS A 58 -0.20 8.10 -4.28
N ARG A 59 0.58 8.20 -3.20
CA ARG A 59 0.88 7.03 -2.35
C ARG A 59 -0.31 6.68 -1.47
N GLN A 60 -0.64 5.39 -1.41
CA GLN A 60 -1.73 4.83 -0.62
C GLN A 60 -1.20 3.71 0.29
N ASP A 61 -1.76 3.61 1.50
CA ASP A 61 -1.40 2.58 2.48
C ASP A 61 -2.55 1.58 2.68
N PRO A 62 -2.52 0.42 1.99
CA PRO A 62 -3.61 -0.57 2.05
C PRO A 62 -3.55 -1.49 3.27
N ARG A 63 -2.73 -1.17 4.29
CA ARG A 63 -2.53 -2.07 5.45
C ARG A 63 -3.82 -2.36 6.23
N GLY A 64 -4.80 -1.45 6.19
CA GLY A 64 -6.03 -1.47 6.97
C GLY A 64 -5.92 -0.72 8.30
N ASN A 65 -7.01 -0.06 8.70
CA ASN A 65 -7.08 0.70 9.95
C ASN A 65 -7.33 -0.21 11.16
N LYS A 66 -6.76 0.20 12.29
CA LYS A 66 -6.91 -0.40 13.63
C LYS A 66 -6.78 0.72 14.68
N PRO A 67 -7.08 0.50 15.97
CA PRO A 67 -6.87 1.52 16.99
C PRO A 67 -5.46 2.13 16.91
N GLY A 68 -5.38 3.46 16.85
CA GLY A 68 -4.12 4.21 16.68
C GLY A 68 -3.58 4.31 15.24
N VAL A 69 -4.28 3.77 14.24
CA VAL A 69 -3.91 3.85 12.81
C VAL A 69 -5.07 4.41 12.00
N ASN A 70 -4.80 5.48 11.23
CA ASN A 70 -5.77 6.13 10.36
C ASN A 70 -5.18 6.43 8.96
N ALA A 71 -4.84 5.36 8.24
CA ALA A 71 -4.54 5.45 6.81
C ALA A 71 -5.84 5.65 6.03
N GLN A 72 -5.82 6.56 5.06
CA GLN A 72 -6.99 6.89 4.24
C GLN A 72 -6.59 6.99 2.78
N PHE A 73 -7.50 6.62 1.88
CA PHE A 73 -7.31 6.95 0.48
C PHE A 73 -7.38 8.47 0.32
N SER A 74 -6.38 9.05 -0.33
CA SER A 74 -6.41 10.48 -0.65
C SER A 74 -5.60 10.78 -1.91
N LEU A 75 -6.17 11.63 -2.76
CA LEU A 75 -5.49 12.24 -3.92
C LEU A 75 -4.94 13.64 -3.59
N GLY A 76 -5.25 14.16 -2.40
CA GLY A 76 -4.76 15.44 -1.91
C GLY A 76 -3.52 15.25 -1.04
N LYS A 77 -3.63 15.64 0.24
CA LYS A 77 -2.57 15.37 1.20
C LYS A 77 -2.51 13.88 1.51
N GLU A 78 -1.31 13.31 1.42
CA GLU A 78 -1.03 11.93 1.79
C GLU A 78 -1.52 11.60 3.21
N ARG A 79 -2.13 10.41 3.36
CA ARG A 79 -2.70 9.89 4.63
C ARG A 79 -2.21 8.46 4.89
N LEU A 80 -0.91 8.29 5.14
CA LEU A 80 -0.34 6.98 5.51
C LEU A 80 -0.49 6.70 7.01
N ALA A 81 -0.34 5.44 7.40
CA ALA A 81 -0.36 5.09 8.82
C ALA A 81 0.87 5.59 9.58
N PHE A 82 2.01 5.68 8.89
CA PHE A 82 3.28 6.16 9.43
C PHE A 82 3.87 7.15 8.45
N THR A 83 4.34 8.28 8.98
CA THR A 83 5.05 9.26 8.16
C THR A 83 6.49 8.76 7.99
N PRO A 84 6.97 8.57 6.76
CA PRO A 84 8.35 8.15 6.55
C PRO A 84 9.30 9.23 7.03
N ASP A 85 10.33 8.83 7.77
CA ASP A 85 11.44 9.70 8.11
C ASP A 85 12.30 9.91 6.86
N ARG A 86 12.31 11.14 6.34
CA ARG A 86 13.08 11.48 5.14
C ARG A 86 14.59 11.44 5.36
N ALA A 87 15.05 11.48 6.61
CA ALA A 87 16.47 11.34 6.94
C ALA A 87 16.95 9.88 6.91
N ALA A 88 16.03 8.91 6.97
CA ALA A 88 16.35 7.49 7.02
C ALA A 88 16.65 6.84 5.65
N GLY A 89 16.60 7.63 4.56
CA GLY A 89 16.71 7.16 3.17
C GLY A 89 15.43 6.50 2.67
#